data_AF-A0A231RBS5-F1
#
_entry.id   AF-A0A231RBS5-F1
#
_cell.length_a   1.000
_cell.length_b   1.000
_cell.length_c   1.000
_cell.angle_alpha   90.00
_cell.angle_beta   90.00
_cell.angle_gamma   90.00
#
_symmetry.space_group_name_H-M   'P 1'
#
loop_
_entity.id
_entity.type
_entity.pdbx_description
1 polymer ?
#
loop_
_entity_poly.entity_id
_entity_poly.type
_entity_poly.pdbx_seq_one_letter_code
_entity_poly.pdbx_strand_id
1 'polypeptide(L)'
;MVHFTDPLGRSRLCGVSRHRGVFESAQILLPMIVFIYVALFVALWGTALFDAHRLMPVLDDGLKKPIESAFPELISFPFGEMVLFLLFWKYADRRGGTTRTTVLSYLFSGTFIVVTTIFILGSLGPLAEFSVVPLIQIVSLVQTADFIQRLDPIVALLLFGGVFMKMTSYYLGTTLLFSRLFRIGRFGALFPVGVLLFAGALAFRSYMQHIWFGFEKNLKYHFPIFQIVIPVLLLLAVMIRSRFEKNGTTPS
;
A
#
# COMPACT_ATOMS: atom_id res chain seq x y z
N MET A 1 -8.10 -32.50 6.88
CA MET A 1 -7.98 -32.24 5.43
C MET A 1 -9.40 -32.26 4.84
N VAL A 2 -10.06 -31.12 4.69
CA VAL A 2 -11.45 -31.07 4.19
C VAL A 2 -11.40 -30.84 2.68
N HIS A 3 -11.60 -31.92 1.93
CA HIS A 3 -11.81 -31.89 0.49
C HIS A 3 -13.19 -31.29 0.21
N PHE A 4 -13.23 -30.05 -0.27
CA PHE A 4 -14.40 -29.54 -1.01
C PHE A 4 -14.16 -29.77 -2.50
N THR A 5 -14.62 -30.92 -2.99
CA THR A 5 -14.81 -31.17 -4.42
C THR A 5 -16.07 -30.44 -4.88
N ASP A 6 -15.89 -29.62 -5.90
CA ASP A 6 -16.95 -28.91 -6.60
C ASP A 6 -17.52 -29.86 -7.67
N PRO A 7 -18.81 -30.24 -7.65
CA PRO A 7 -19.35 -31.34 -8.46
C PRO A 7 -19.48 -31.03 -9.96
N LEU A 8 -19.03 -29.85 -10.42
CA LEU A 8 -19.32 -29.39 -11.79
C LEU A 8 -18.15 -29.29 -12.75
N GLY A 9 -16.92 -29.70 -12.38
CA GLY A 9 -15.83 -29.90 -13.35
C GLY A 9 -15.45 -28.70 -14.26
N ARG A 10 -16.05 -27.53 -14.05
CA ARG A 10 -15.78 -26.31 -14.81
C ARG A 10 -14.57 -25.64 -14.19
N SER A 11 -13.57 -25.46 -15.03
CA SER A 11 -12.30 -24.84 -14.68
C SER A 11 -12.50 -23.57 -13.85
N ARG A 12 -11.89 -23.54 -12.66
CA ARG A 12 -11.79 -22.34 -11.80
C ARG A 12 -11.01 -21.18 -12.45
N LEU A 13 -10.72 -21.27 -13.74
CA LEU A 13 -10.10 -20.23 -14.58
C LEU A 13 -11.08 -19.07 -14.85
N CYS A 14 -12.40 -19.32 -14.85
CA CYS A 14 -13.40 -18.26 -15.10
C CYS A 14 -13.52 -17.25 -13.94
N GLY A 15 -13.00 -17.58 -12.75
CA GLY A 15 -12.97 -16.66 -11.60
C GLY A 15 -11.85 -15.64 -11.63
N VAL A 16 -10.74 -15.96 -12.31
CA VAL A 16 -9.53 -15.11 -12.42
C VAL A 16 -9.65 -14.13 -13.58
N SER A 17 -10.30 -14.50 -14.69
CA SER A 17 -10.41 -13.61 -15.87
C SER A 17 -11.17 -12.32 -15.59
N ARG A 18 -12.07 -12.28 -14.60
CA ARG A 18 -12.94 -11.13 -14.32
C ARG A 18 -12.33 -10.07 -13.39
N HIS A 19 -11.23 -10.37 -12.70
CA HIS A 19 -10.51 -9.42 -11.82
C HIS A 19 -9.21 -8.90 -12.44
N ARG A 20 -8.92 -9.35 -13.68
CA ARG A 20 -7.67 -9.09 -14.37
C ARG A 20 -7.42 -7.60 -14.63
N GLY A 21 -8.49 -6.83 -14.88
CA GLY A 21 -8.39 -5.42 -15.22
C GLY A 21 -7.59 -4.58 -14.23
N VAL A 22 -7.82 -4.70 -12.91
CA VAL A 22 -7.07 -3.91 -11.91
C VAL A 22 -5.58 -4.30 -11.90
N PHE A 23 -5.27 -5.58 -12.03
CA PHE A 23 -3.88 -6.05 -12.04
C PHE A 23 -3.16 -5.74 -13.37
N GLU A 24 -3.86 -5.81 -14.50
CA GLU A 24 -3.35 -5.40 -15.82
C GLU A 24 -3.11 -3.88 -15.88
N SER A 25 -4.03 -3.07 -15.34
CA SER A 25 -3.82 -1.64 -15.17
C SER A 25 -2.60 -1.35 -14.31
N ALA A 26 -2.38 -2.11 -13.23
CA ALA A 26 -1.18 -1.97 -12.40
C ALA A 26 0.11 -2.30 -13.17
N GLN A 27 0.10 -3.31 -14.04
CA GLN A 27 1.25 -3.66 -14.89
C GLN A 27 1.62 -2.56 -15.88
N ILE A 28 0.63 -1.81 -16.39
CA ILE A 28 0.85 -0.69 -17.31
C ILE A 28 1.28 0.57 -16.54
N LEU A 29 0.63 0.85 -15.40
CA LEU A 29 0.88 2.07 -14.62
C LEU A 29 2.22 2.04 -13.90
N LEU A 30 2.67 0.89 -13.40
CA LEU A 30 3.92 0.78 -12.65
C LEU A 30 5.16 1.25 -13.44
N PRO A 31 5.45 0.76 -14.66
CA PRO A 31 6.61 1.26 -15.43
C PRO A 31 6.46 2.74 -15.80
N MET A 32 5.24 3.22 -16.08
CA MET A 32 4.97 4.63 -16.33
C MET A 32 5.31 5.49 -15.11
N ILE A 33 4.86 5.09 -13.91
CA ILE A 33 5.16 5.78 -12.66
C ILE A 33 6.66 5.78 -12.37
N VAL A 34 7.33 4.63 -12.52
CA VAL A 34 8.78 4.53 -12.34
C VAL A 34 9.52 5.45 -13.31
N PHE A 35 9.12 5.49 -14.58
CA PHE A 35 9.71 6.36 -15.57
C PHE A 35 9.55 7.84 -15.20
N ILE A 36 8.36 8.26 -14.76
CA ILE A 36 8.12 9.64 -14.32
C ILE A 36 8.99 9.98 -13.10
N TYR A 37 9.10 9.08 -12.11
CA TYR A 37 9.97 9.31 -10.95
C TYR A 37 11.44 9.43 -11.34
N VAL A 38 11.93 8.57 -12.24
CA VAL A 38 13.31 8.66 -12.75
C VAL A 38 13.52 10.00 -13.45
N ALA A 39 12.59 10.42 -14.31
CA ALA A 39 12.67 11.72 -14.98
C ALA A 39 12.67 12.88 -13.98
N LEU A 40 11.84 12.82 -12.94
CA LEU A 40 11.81 13.81 -11.85
C LEU A 40 13.14 13.85 -11.09
N PHE A 41 13.69 12.69 -10.70
CA PHE A 41 14.99 12.64 -10.00
C PHE A 41 16.13 13.19 -10.86
N VAL A 42 16.15 12.87 -12.15
CA VAL A 42 17.13 13.43 -13.10
C VAL A 42 16.97 14.95 -13.23
N ALA A 43 15.73 15.44 -13.35
CA ALA A 43 15.46 16.87 -13.41
C ALA A 43 15.91 17.59 -12.13
N LEU A 44 15.62 17.03 -10.95
CA LEU A 44 16.03 17.60 -9.67
C LEU A 44 17.55 17.63 -9.53
N TRP A 45 18.23 16.56 -9.92
CA TRP A 45 19.68 16.50 -9.91
C TRP A 45 20.32 17.54 -10.84
N GLY A 46 19.66 17.86 -11.96
CA GLY A 46 20.09 18.91 -12.88
C GLY A 46 19.88 20.34 -12.36
N THR A 47 19.14 20.52 -11.27
CA THR A 47 18.89 21.83 -10.65
C THR A 47 19.78 22.07 -9.44
N ALA A 48 20.05 23.35 -9.14
CA ALA A 48 20.75 23.73 -7.90
C ALA A 48 19.90 23.57 -6.61
N LEU A 49 18.72 22.94 -6.71
CA LEU A 49 17.81 22.76 -5.58
C LEU A 49 18.23 21.61 -4.66
N PHE A 50 18.83 20.55 -5.23
CA PHE A 50 19.28 19.41 -4.46
C PHE A 50 20.65 19.69 -3.84
N ASP A 51 20.69 19.76 -2.51
CA ASP A 51 21.91 19.92 -1.75
C ASP A 51 22.07 18.76 -0.75
N ALA A 52 23.08 17.93 -0.99
CA ALA A 52 23.39 16.77 -0.16
C ALA A 52 23.82 17.16 1.27
N HIS A 53 24.33 18.38 1.49
CA HIS A 53 24.66 18.85 2.83
C HIS A 53 23.43 18.96 3.74
N ARG A 54 22.23 19.12 3.17
CA ARG A 54 20.97 19.16 3.94
C ARG A 54 20.60 17.80 4.54
N LEU A 55 21.25 16.72 4.11
CA LEU A 55 21.07 15.39 4.71
C LEU A 55 21.91 15.22 5.98
N MET A 56 22.82 16.15 6.26
CA MET A 56 23.63 16.14 7.47
C MET A 56 23.02 17.03 8.57
N PRO A 57 23.27 16.71 9.86
CA PRO A 57 23.96 15.51 10.35
C PRO A 57 23.08 14.25 10.30
N VAL A 58 23.70 13.11 9.96
CA VAL A 58 23.01 11.81 9.99
C VAL A 58 23.13 11.23 11.40
N LEU A 59 21.99 10.91 12.01
CA LEU A 59 21.93 10.22 13.32
C LEU A 59 22.48 11.01 14.51
N ASP A 60 22.39 12.34 14.49
CA ASP A 60 22.95 13.22 15.52
C ASP A 60 22.39 12.93 16.93
N ASP A 61 21.09 12.63 17.02
CA ASP A 61 20.40 12.23 18.26
C ASP A 61 20.39 10.69 18.49
N GLY A 62 21.26 9.96 17.80
CA GLY A 62 21.33 8.50 17.83
C GLY A 62 20.11 7.80 17.22
N LEU A 63 19.92 6.53 17.58
CA LEU A 63 18.86 5.67 17.02
C LEU A 63 17.45 5.94 17.57
N LYS A 64 17.32 6.80 18.58
CA LYS A 64 16.04 7.04 19.26
C LYS A 64 14.99 7.60 18.29
N LYS A 65 15.30 8.71 17.61
CA LYS A 65 14.38 9.37 16.67
C LYS A 65 13.95 8.45 15.51
N PRO A 66 14.86 7.74 14.82
CA PRO A 66 14.47 6.77 13.78
C PRO A 66 13.53 5.67 14.28
N ILE A 67 13.74 5.15 15.50
CA ILE A 67 12.89 4.09 16.06
C ILE A 67 11.50 4.64 16.39
N GLU A 68 11.43 5.82 17.02
CA GLU A 68 10.15 6.49 17.34
C GLU A 68 9.36 6.84 16.08
N SER A 69 10.03 7.24 14.97
CA SER A 69 9.35 7.45 13.69
C SER A 69 8.94 6.16 12.97
N ALA A 70 9.65 5.05 13.23
CA ALA A 70 9.34 3.77 12.59
C ALA A 70 8.12 3.07 13.23
N PHE A 71 7.94 3.23 14.55
CA PHE A 71 6.90 2.54 15.32
C PHE A 71 5.90 3.51 15.97
N PRO A 72 4.58 3.37 15.75
CA PRO A 72 3.89 2.35 14.95
C PRO A 72 3.64 2.79 13.49
N GLU A 73 3.98 4.02 13.14
CA GLU A 73 3.48 4.68 11.93
C GLU A 73 4.02 4.05 10.65
N LEU A 74 5.35 4.04 10.45
CA LEU A 74 5.97 3.56 9.21
C LEU A 74 5.66 2.09 8.93
N ILE A 75 5.58 1.26 9.98
CA ILE A 75 5.22 -0.16 9.88
C ILE A 75 3.78 -0.36 9.44
N SER A 76 2.89 0.52 9.86
CA SER A 76 1.47 0.45 9.52
C SER A 76 1.20 1.04 8.14
N PHE A 77 1.83 2.16 7.80
CA PHE A 77 1.76 2.79 6.49
C PHE A 77 3.14 3.25 6.01
N PRO A 78 3.55 2.87 4.78
CA PRO A 78 2.78 2.16 3.76
C PRO A 78 2.85 0.62 3.86
N PHE A 79 3.70 0.06 4.71
CA PHE A 79 4.03 -1.37 4.66
C PHE A 79 2.91 -2.29 5.17
N GLY A 80 2.15 -1.87 6.19
CA GLY A 80 1.04 -2.65 6.73
C GLY A 80 -0.10 -2.88 5.74
N GLU A 81 -0.22 -2.01 4.72
CA GLU A 81 -1.26 -2.09 3.69
C GLU A 81 -1.14 -3.37 2.86
N MET A 82 0.00 -4.05 2.93
CA MET A 82 0.20 -5.35 2.29
C MET A 82 -0.78 -6.43 2.76
N VAL A 83 -1.39 -6.27 3.94
CA VAL A 83 -2.44 -7.19 4.44
C VAL A 83 -3.58 -7.33 3.43
N LEU A 84 -3.90 -6.27 2.66
CA LEU A 84 -4.89 -6.31 1.59
C LEU A 84 -4.58 -7.44 0.57
N PHE A 85 -3.32 -7.64 0.21
CA PHE A 85 -2.91 -8.63 -0.78
C PHE A 85 -3.05 -10.07 -0.29
N LEU A 86 -3.22 -10.31 1.02
CA LEU A 86 -3.61 -11.62 1.53
C LEU A 86 -4.98 -12.05 1.00
N LEU A 87 -5.91 -11.12 0.77
CA LEU A 87 -7.21 -11.41 0.14
C LEU A 87 -7.05 -11.89 -1.30
N PHE A 88 -6.00 -11.40 -1.98
CA PHE A 88 -5.69 -11.73 -3.36
C PHE A 88 -4.78 -12.95 -3.51
N TRP A 89 -4.16 -13.42 -2.42
CA TRP A 89 -3.15 -14.49 -2.44
C TRP A 89 -3.61 -15.76 -3.17
N LYS A 90 -4.86 -16.15 -3.01
CA LYS A 90 -5.43 -17.34 -3.67
C LYS A 90 -5.58 -17.22 -5.19
N TYR A 91 -5.46 -16.02 -5.73
CA TYR A 91 -5.46 -15.76 -7.17
C TYR A 91 -4.05 -15.68 -7.74
N ALA A 92 -3.01 -15.68 -6.90
CA ALA A 92 -1.63 -15.73 -7.34
C ALA A 92 -1.26 -17.12 -7.88
N ASP A 93 -0.21 -17.17 -8.72
CA ASP A 93 0.23 -18.42 -9.35
C ASP A 93 0.64 -19.45 -8.27
N ARG A 94 0.20 -20.70 -8.46
CA ARG A 94 0.46 -21.81 -7.53
C ARG A 94 1.84 -22.42 -7.73
N ARG A 95 2.59 -22.00 -8.77
CA ARG A 95 3.94 -22.50 -9.11
C ARG A 95 5.08 -22.05 -8.17
N GLY A 96 4.75 -21.56 -6.97
CA GLY A 96 5.75 -21.30 -5.92
C GLY A 96 6.53 -19.99 -6.02
N GLY A 97 6.31 -19.16 -7.04
CA GLY A 97 7.01 -17.87 -7.21
C GLY A 97 6.47 -16.72 -6.36
N THR A 98 5.22 -16.81 -5.89
CA THR A 98 4.49 -15.69 -5.25
C THR A 98 5.23 -15.10 -4.06
N THR A 99 5.75 -15.92 -3.14
CA THR A 99 6.49 -15.42 -1.97
C THR A 99 7.74 -14.65 -2.36
N ARG A 100 8.52 -15.17 -3.31
CA ARG A 100 9.74 -14.49 -3.79
C ARG A 100 9.39 -13.14 -4.42
N THR A 101 8.36 -13.10 -5.26
CA THR A 101 7.89 -11.85 -5.88
C THR A 101 7.42 -10.85 -4.82
N THR A 102 6.64 -11.28 -3.82
CA THR A 102 6.21 -10.41 -2.72
C THR A 102 7.38 -9.81 -1.96
N VAL A 103 8.39 -10.60 -1.60
CA VAL A 103 9.59 -10.11 -0.90
C VAL A 103 10.37 -9.11 -1.75
N LEU A 104 10.57 -9.41 -3.05
CA LEU A 104 11.26 -8.49 -3.95
C LEU A 104 10.49 -7.18 -4.14
N SER A 105 9.17 -7.23 -4.30
CA SER A 105 8.32 -6.03 -4.39
C SER A 105 8.36 -5.21 -3.11
N TYR A 106 8.42 -5.86 -1.94
CA TYR A 106 8.55 -5.18 -0.64
C TYR A 106 9.87 -4.43 -0.53
N LEU A 107 10.99 -5.11 -0.82
CA LEU A 107 12.32 -4.50 -0.79
C LEU A 107 12.44 -3.36 -1.80
N PHE A 108 11.93 -3.55 -3.01
CA PHE A 108 11.89 -2.51 -4.03
C PHE A 108 11.12 -1.27 -3.54
N SER A 109 9.94 -1.46 -2.95
CA SER A 109 9.13 -0.36 -2.43
C SER A 109 9.82 0.38 -1.28
N GLY A 110 10.49 -0.36 -0.38
CA GLY A 110 11.27 0.23 0.70
C GLY A 110 12.44 1.08 0.21
N THR A 111 13.24 0.52 -0.70
CA THR A 111 14.34 1.27 -1.34
C THR A 111 13.83 2.49 -2.09
N PHE A 112 12.71 2.35 -2.81
CA PHE A 112 12.08 3.43 -3.54
C PHE A 112 11.64 4.59 -2.63
N ILE A 113 11.04 4.28 -1.47
CA ILE A 113 10.68 5.28 -0.46
C ILE A 113 11.94 5.98 0.08
N VAL A 114 13.00 5.23 0.42
CA VAL A 114 14.26 5.80 0.92
C VAL A 114 14.85 6.79 -0.10
N VAL A 115 14.97 6.39 -1.37
CA VAL A 115 15.46 7.27 -2.43
C VAL A 115 14.60 8.52 -2.56
N THR A 116 13.27 8.37 -2.57
CA THR A 116 12.35 9.50 -2.66
C THR A 116 12.51 10.47 -1.49
N THR A 117 12.65 9.94 -0.26
CA THR A 117 12.88 10.75 0.95
C THR A 117 14.21 11.50 0.89
N ILE A 118 15.27 10.88 0.38
CA ILE A 118 16.57 11.55 0.20
C ILE A 118 16.41 12.75 -0.75
N PHE A 119 15.74 12.58 -1.89
CA PHE A 119 15.48 13.68 -2.81
C PHE A 119 14.60 14.78 -2.17
N ILE A 120 13.60 14.41 -1.38
CA ILE A 120 12.74 15.37 -0.69
C ILE A 120 13.55 16.20 0.32
N LEU A 121 14.31 15.54 1.20
CA LEU A 121 15.11 16.22 2.23
C LEU A 121 16.24 17.05 1.62
N GLY A 122 16.94 16.52 0.60
CA GLY A 122 17.98 17.27 -0.11
C GLY A 122 17.44 18.49 -0.86
N SER A 123 16.19 18.46 -1.31
CA SER A 123 15.59 19.58 -2.07
C SER A 123 14.89 20.62 -1.19
N LEU A 124 14.22 20.21 -0.10
CA LEU A 124 13.43 21.10 0.76
C LEU A 124 14.09 21.42 2.11
N GLY A 125 14.99 20.57 2.61
CA GLY A 125 15.53 20.69 3.96
C GLY A 125 14.40 20.71 5.02
N PRO A 126 14.45 21.64 6.00
CA PRO A 126 13.43 21.75 7.06
C PRO A 126 12.00 21.98 6.56
N LEU A 127 11.82 22.52 5.34
CA LEU A 127 10.49 22.74 4.77
C LEU A 127 9.75 21.43 4.44
N ALA A 128 10.47 20.30 4.38
CA ALA A 128 9.87 18.99 4.16
C ALA A 128 8.86 18.62 5.25
N GLU A 129 9.10 19.02 6.50
CA GLU A 129 8.21 18.70 7.65
C GLU A 129 6.87 19.45 7.60
N PHE A 130 6.85 20.65 7.00
CA PHE A 130 5.64 21.47 6.89
C PHE A 130 4.87 21.24 5.58
N SER A 131 5.43 20.45 4.66
CA SER A 131 4.87 20.22 3.35
C SER A 131 3.87 19.07 3.37
N VAL A 132 2.59 19.36 3.15
CA VAL A 132 1.53 18.33 3.06
C VAL A 132 1.80 17.35 1.91
N VAL A 133 2.29 17.86 0.78
CA VAL A 133 2.66 17.06 -0.40
C VAL A 133 4.04 17.51 -0.91
N PRO A 134 5.13 16.98 -0.33
CA PRO A 134 6.49 17.48 -0.61
C PRO A 134 6.87 17.45 -2.09
N LEU A 135 6.45 16.44 -2.86
CA LEU A 135 6.76 16.34 -4.29
C LEU A 135 6.15 17.47 -5.11
N ILE A 136 4.92 17.93 -4.78
CA ILE A 136 4.32 19.08 -5.44
C ILE A 136 5.11 20.35 -5.10
N GLN A 137 5.46 20.52 -3.82
CA GLN A 137 6.23 21.67 -3.36
C GLN A 137 7.59 21.78 -4.07
N ILE A 138 8.30 20.66 -4.21
CA ILE A 138 9.59 20.59 -4.92
C ILE A 138 9.43 21.03 -6.37
N VAL A 139 8.39 20.54 -7.05
CA VAL A 139 8.16 20.88 -8.45
C VAL A 139 7.80 22.34 -8.65
N SER A 140 7.03 22.94 -7.75
CA SER A 140 6.77 24.39 -7.79
C SER A 140 8.06 25.21 -7.63
N LEU A 141 9.04 24.73 -6.84
CA LEU A 141 10.36 25.38 -6.74
C LEU A 141 11.19 25.22 -8.03
N VAL A 142 11.15 24.04 -8.68
CA VAL A 142 11.84 23.79 -9.97
C VAL A 142 11.32 24.72 -11.07
N GLN A 143 10.00 24.91 -11.15
CA GLN A 143 9.38 25.82 -12.13
C GLN A 143 9.82 27.27 -11.93
N THR A 144 9.97 27.70 -10.68
CA THR A 144 10.44 29.04 -10.34
C THR A 144 11.91 29.25 -10.73
N ALA A 145 12.69 28.17 -10.87
CA ALA A 145 14.08 28.17 -11.30
C ALA A 145 14.28 28.05 -12.83
N ASP A 146 13.22 28.26 -13.64
CA ASP A 146 13.23 28.30 -15.11
C ASP A 146 13.72 27.03 -15.85
N PHE A 147 13.85 25.89 -15.17
CA PHE A 147 14.37 24.65 -15.80
C PHE A 147 13.31 23.91 -16.64
N ILE A 148 12.08 23.76 -16.13
CA ILE A 148 10.93 23.13 -16.84
C ILE A 148 9.64 23.85 -16.46
N GLN A 149 8.89 24.35 -17.44
CA GLN A 149 7.75 25.27 -17.19
C GLN A 149 6.47 24.60 -16.66
N ARG A 150 6.26 23.28 -16.87
CA ARG A 150 4.99 22.60 -16.49
C ARG A 150 5.20 21.15 -16.07
N LEU A 151 5.51 20.94 -14.79
CA LEU A 151 5.63 19.61 -14.19
C LEU A 151 4.43 19.25 -13.27
N ASP A 152 3.66 20.23 -12.80
CA ASP A 152 2.53 20.00 -11.89
C ASP A 152 1.52 18.97 -12.39
N PRO A 153 1.08 19.00 -13.68
CA PRO A 153 0.13 18.01 -14.17
C PRO A 153 0.70 16.58 -14.17
N ILE A 154 2.00 16.44 -14.40
CA ILE A 154 2.69 15.14 -14.42
C ILE A 154 2.77 14.57 -13.01
N VAL A 155 3.13 15.40 -12.04
CA VAL A 155 3.21 15.02 -10.62
C VAL A 155 1.82 14.73 -10.05
N ALA A 156 0.83 15.55 -10.41
CA ALA A 156 -0.57 15.29 -10.06
C ALA A 156 -1.02 13.94 -10.62
N LEU A 157 -0.80 13.67 -11.91
CA LEU A 157 -1.13 12.38 -12.52
C LEU A 157 -0.46 11.21 -11.81
N LEU A 158 0.80 11.37 -11.40
CA LEU A 158 1.54 10.37 -10.65
C LEU A 158 0.91 10.08 -9.28
N LEU A 159 0.61 11.13 -8.51
CA LEU A 159 0.06 10.99 -7.16
C LEU A 159 -1.38 10.48 -7.19
N PHE A 160 -2.23 11.09 -8.02
CA PHE A 160 -3.61 10.66 -8.19
C PHE A 160 -3.71 9.26 -8.79
N GLY A 161 -2.84 8.91 -9.74
CA GLY A 161 -2.78 7.56 -10.32
C GLY A 161 -2.43 6.50 -9.27
N GLY A 162 -1.43 6.76 -8.43
CA GLY A 162 -1.05 5.87 -7.33
C GLY A 162 -2.18 5.70 -6.31
N VAL A 163 -2.78 6.80 -5.85
CA VAL A 163 -3.91 6.77 -4.91
C VAL A 163 -5.12 6.08 -5.53
N PHE A 164 -5.43 6.32 -6.80
CA PHE A 164 -6.53 5.68 -7.51
C PHE A 164 -6.36 4.16 -7.56
N MET A 165 -5.16 3.66 -7.89
CA MET A 165 -4.89 2.23 -7.92
C MET A 165 -4.99 1.59 -6.53
N LYS A 166 -4.49 2.28 -5.50
CA LYS A 166 -4.63 1.87 -4.10
C LYS A 166 -6.11 1.78 -3.73
N MET A 167 -6.89 2.84 -3.92
CA MET A 167 -8.31 2.88 -3.57
C MET A 167 -9.13 1.83 -4.33
N THR A 168 -8.85 1.63 -5.61
CA THR A 168 -9.49 0.59 -6.43
C THR A 168 -9.21 -0.81 -5.88
N SER A 169 -7.97 -1.08 -5.47
CA SER A 169 -7.58 -2.36 -4.87
C SER A 169 -8.29 -2.61 -3.54
N TYR A 170 -8.38 -1.60 -2.67
CA TYR A 170 -9.13 -1.68 -1.41
C TYR A 170 -10.63 -1.89 -1.65
N TYR A 171 -11.22 -1.14 -2.57
CA TYR A 171 -12.64 -1.30 -2.90
C TYR A 171 -12.97 -2.70 -3.43
N LEU A 172 -12.10 -3.23 -4.30
CA LEU A 172 -12.23 -4.60 -4.79
C LEU A 172 -12.10 -5.62 -3.65
N GLY A 173 -11.09 -5.47 -2.79
CA GLY A 173 -10.87 -6.34 -1.64
C GLY A 173 -12.06 -6.36 -0.68
N THR A 174 -12.57 -5.18 -0.32
CA THR A 174 -13.74 -5.02 0.55
C THR A 174 -15.00 -5.60 -0.10
N THR A 175 -15.24 -5.36 -1.38
CA THR A 175 -16.40 -5.93 -2.09
C THR A 175 -16.36 -7.46 -2.09
N LEU A 176 -15.19 -8.05 -2.31
CA LEU A 176 -15.01 -9.50 -2.27
C LEU A 176 -15.23 -10.07 -0.87
N LEU A 177 -14.79 -9.36 0.17
CA LEU A 177 -14.98 -9.76 1.56
C LEU A 177 -16.46 -9.65 1.97
N PHE A 178 -17.09 -8.52 1.65
CA PHE A 178 -18.50 -8.23 1.95
C PHE A 178 -19.44 -9.25 1.29
N SER A 179 -19.21 -9.56 0.01
CA SER A 179 -19.94 -10.60 -0.72
C SER A 179 -19.85 -11.97 -0.03
N ARG A 180 -18.70 -12.32 0.56
CA ARG A 180 -18.54 -13.59 1.30
C ARG A 180 -19.20 -13.57 2.67
N LEU A 181 -19.08 -12.46 3.39
CA LEU A 181 -19.61 -12.32 4.74
C LEU A 181 -21.14 -12.38 4.74
N PHE A 182 -21.78 -11.66 3.82
CA PHE A 182 -23.24 -11.60 3.69
C PHE A 182 -23.83 -12.63 2.72
N ARG A 183 -22.98 -13.46 2.11
CA ARG A 183 -23.38 -14.49 1.11
C ARG A 183 -24.21 -13.93 -0.05
N ILE A 184 -24.00 -12.66 -0.40
CA ILE A 184 -24.66 -11.99 -1.52
C ILE A 184 -23.80 -12.06 -2.79
N GLY A 185 -24.43 -11.94 -3.96
CA GLY A 185 -23.73 -11.84 -5.24
C GLY A 185 -22.79 -10.64 -5.30
N ARG A 186 -21.68 -10.75 -6.03
CA ARG A 186 -20.64 -9.70 -6.11
C ARG A 186 -21.18 -8.36 -6.61
N PHE A 187 -22.05 -8.39 -7.63
CA PHE A 187 -22.70 -7.18 -8.15
C PHE A 187 -23.62 -6.55 -7.12
N GLY A 188 -24.31 -7.36 -6.31
CA GLY A 188 -25.11 -6.89 -5.19
C GLY A 188 -24.27 -6.32 -4.04
N ALA A 189 -23.00 -6.72 -3.90
CA ALA A 189 -22.08 -6.18 -2.90
C ALA A 189 -21.42 -4.85 -3.31
N LEU A 190 -21.29 -4.58 -4.62
CA LEU A 190 -20.69 -3.33 -5.12
C LEU A 190 -21.45 -2.11 -4.60
N PHE A 191 -22.77 -2.10 -4.77
CA PHE A 191 -23.60 -0.96 -4.39
C PHE A 191 -23.49 -0.58 -2.90
N PRO A 192 -23.75 -1.49 -1.92
CA PRO A 192 -23.66 -1.15 -0.51
C PRO A 192 -22.24 -0.76 -0.08
N VAL A 193 -21.20 -1.42 -0.59
CA VAL A 193 -19.82 -1.06 -0.26
C VAL A 193 -19.48 0.33 -0.82
N GLY A 194 -19.89 0.64 -2.05
CA GLY A 194 -19.70 1.95 -2.66
C GLY A 194 -20.41 3.06 -1.89
N VAL A 195 -21.67 2.82 -1.50
CA VAL A 195 -22.45 3.76 -0.68
C VAL A 195 -21.79 4.00 0.68
N LEU A 196 -21.33 2.93 1.35
CA LEU A 196 -20.63 3.06 2.65
C LEU A 196 -19.33 3.84 2.53
N LEU A 197 -18.53 3.58 1.48
CA LEU A 197 -17.30 4.34 1.23
C LEU A 197 -17.59 5.82 0.95
N PHE A 198 -18.59 6.10 0.12
CA PHE A 198 -18.98 7.48 -0.20
C PHE A 198 -19.51 8.21 1.03
N ALA A 199 -20.38 7.58 1.82
CA ALA A 199 -20.87 8.13 3.08
C ALA A 199 -19.73 8.38 4.08
N GLY A 200 -18.77 7.45 4.17
CA GLY A 200 -17.57 7.62 5.00
C GLY A 200 -16.70 8.80 4.55
N ALA A 201 -16.56 9.02 3.24
CA ALA A 201 -15.84 10.17 2.72
C ALA A 201 -16.51 11.51 3.08
N LEU A 202 -17.85 11.56 3.07
CA LEU A 202 -18.62 12.74 3.44
C LEU A 202 -18.65 13.02 4.95
N ALA A 203 -18.23 12.06 5.79
CA ALA A 203 -18.24 12.23 7.24
C ALA A 203 -17.17 13.23 7.74
N PHE A 204 -16.16 13.53 6.93
CA PHE A 204 -15.08 14.46 7.28
C PHE A 204 -15.37 15.86 6.77
N ARG A 205 -15.14 16.88 7.60
CA ARG A 205 -15.41 18.29 7.27
C ARG A 205 -14.35 18.89 6.36
N SER A 206 -13.15 18.33 6.36
CA SER A 206 -12.04 18.79 5.51
C SER A 206 -11.08 17.65 5.20
N TYR A 207 -10.31 17.83 4.13
CA TYR A 207 -9.24 16.92 3.76
C TYR A 207 -8.20 16.77 4.89
N MET A 208 -7.83 17.86 5.54
CA MET A 208 -6.86 17.83 6.66
C MET A 208 -7.39 17.02 7.84
N GLN A 209 -8.68 17.13 8.15
CA GLN A 209 -9.30 16.31 9.20
C GLN A 209 -9.26 14.82 8.83
N HIS A 210 -9.50 14.49 7.56
CA HIS A 210 -9.45 13.11 7.07
C HIS A 210 -8.03 12.51 7.18
N ILE A 211 -7.01 13.26 6.74
CA ILE A 211 -5.60 12.86 6.88
C ILE A 211 -5.23 12.68 8.34
N TRP A 212 -5.51 13.66 9.19
CA TRP A 212 -5.20 13.60 10.62
C TRP A 212 -5.85 12.36 11.27
N PHE A 213 -7.13 12.10 10.98
CA PHE A 213 -7.81 10.91 11.51
C PHE A 213 -7.16 9.61 11.00
N GLY A 214 -6.77 9.57 9.73
CA GLY A 214 -6.05 8.44 9.13
C GLY A 214 -4.75 8.13 9.86
N PHE A 215 -3.91 9.13 10.08
CA PHE A 215 -2.60 8.93 10.71
C PHE A 215 -2.70 8.73 12.23
N GLU A 216 -3.45 9.58 12.94
CA GLU A 216 -3.49 9.55 14.41
C GLU A 216 -4.40 8.48 15.00
N LYS A 217 -5.47 8.11 14.27
CA LYS A 217 -6.47 7.16 14.77
C LYS A 217 -6.42 5.83 14.04
N ASN A 218 -6.46 5.84 12.71
CA ASN A 218 -6.55 4.60 11.95
C ASN A 218 -5.24 3.79 12.02
N LEU A 219 -4.06 4.42 11.83
CA LEU A 219 -2.79 3.71 11.92
C LEU A 219 -2.47 3.21 13.32
N LYS A 220 -2.80 3.99 14.35
CA LYS A 220 -2.45 3.63 15.73
C LYS A 220 -3.35 2.54 16.32
N TYR A 221 -4.64 2.54 16.01
CA TYR A 221 -5.62 1.68 16.69
C TYR A 221 -6.25 0.61 15.79
N HIS A 222 -6.45 0.87 14.50
CA HIS A 222 -7.16 -0.07 13.61
C HIS A 222 -6.20 -0.99 12.86
N PHE A 223 -5.13 -0.44 12.26
CA PHE A 223 -4.18 -1.21 11.46
C PHE A 223 -3.50 -2.38 12.21
N PRO A 224 -3.02 -2.21 13.45
CA PRO A 224 -2.37 -3.28 14.20
C PRO A 224 -3.28 -4.50 14.43
N ILE A 225 -4.60 -4.31 14.45
CA ILE A 225 -5.57 -5.41 14.56
C ILE A 225 -5.47 -6.33 13.35
N PHE A 226 -5.47 -5.77 12.14
CA PHE A 226 -5.42 -6.54 10.90
C PHE A 226 -4.02 -7.06 10.59
N GLN A 227 -2.98 -6.31 10.95
CA GLN A 227 -1.59 -6.65 10.63
C GLN A 227 -0.94 -7.60 11.64
N ILE A 228 -1.29 -7.50 12.93
CA ILE A 228 -0.63 -8.28 14.00
C ILE A 228 -1.64 -9.19 14.68
N VAL A 229 -2.73 -8.65 15.22
CA VAL A 229 -3.65 -9.41 16.08
C VAL A 229 -4.29 -10.58 15.33
N ILE A 230 -4.90 -10.33 14.16
CA ILE A 230 -5.57 -11.39 13.39
C ILE A 230 -4.59 -12.48 12.93
N PRO A 231 -3.43 -12.18 12.31
CA PRO A 231 -2.46 -13.19 11.93
C PRO A 231 -1.94 -14.02 13.11
N VAL A 232 -1.67 -13.39 14.26
CA VAL A 232 -1.22 -14.09 15.48
C VAL A 232 -2.31 -15.02 16.01
N LEU A 233 -3.57 -14.56 16.09
CA LEU A 233 -4.70 -15.41 16.50
C LEU A 233 -4.89 -16.60 15.56
N LEU A 234 -4.78 -16.40 14.24
CA LEU A 234 -4.84 -17.48 13.26
C LEU A 234 -3.69 -18.47 13.43
N LEU A 235 -2.47 -17.99 13.66
CA LEU A 235 -1.31 -18.83 13.92
C LEU A 235 -1.49 -19.68 15.18
N LEU A 236 -1.94 -19.06 16.27
CA LEU A 236 -2.25 -19.76 17.52
C LEU A 236 -3.34 -20.82 17.33
N ALA A 237 -4.43 -20.50 16.62
CA ALA A 237 -5.49 -21.45 16.31
C ALA A 237 -4.98 -22.66 15.51
N VAL A 238 -4.11 -22.44 14.51
CA VAL A 238 -3.47 -23.51 13.74
C VAL A 238 -2.54 -24.35 14.61
N MET A 239 -1.73 -23.72 15.46
CA MET A 239 -0.83 -24.44 16.37
C MET A 239 -1.61 -25.34 17.33
N ILE A 240 -2.66 -24.80 17.96
CA ILE A 240 -3.54 -25.54 18.87
C ILE A 240 -4.18 -26.74 18.14
N ARG A 241 -4.78 -26.50 16.97
CA ARG A 241 -5.38 -27.57 16.15
C ARG A 241 -4.37 -28.67 15.79
N SER A 242 -3.16 -28.30 15.39
CA SER A 242 -2.12 -29.26 14.99
C SER A 242 -1.66 -30.16 16.15
N ARG A 243 -1.72 -29.64 17.39
CA ARG A 243 -1.43 -30.42 18.60
C ARG A 243 -2.54 -31.43 18.88
N PHE A 244 -3.81 -31.05 18.71
CA PHE A 244 -4.94 -31.97 18.88
C PHE A 244 -4.98 -33.06 17.79
N GLU A 245 -4.67 -32.74 16.54
CA GLU A 245 -4.63 -33.73 15.45
C GLU A 245 -3.47 -34.74 15.62
N LYS A 246 -2.32 -34.34 16.18
CA LYS A 246 -1.20 -35.25 16.49
C LYS A 246 -1.47 -36.21 17.67
N ASN A 247 -2.35 -35.84 18.59
CA ASN A 247 -2.70 -36.67 19.74
C ASN A 247 -3.86 -37.65 19.44
N GLY A 248 -4.49 -37.57 18.27
CA GLY A 248 -5.61 -38.42 17.84
C GLY A 248 -5.24 -39.55 16.87
N THR A 249 -3.99 -39.66 16.43
CA THR A 249 -3.51 -40.81 15.65
C THR A 249 -2.96 -41.87 16.59
N THR A 250 -3.84 -42.77 17.03
CA THR A 250 -3.43 -44.06 17.59
C THR A 250 -2.67 -44.82 16.49
N PRO A 251 -1.44 -45.29 16.72
CA PRO A 251 -0.78 -46.18 15.77
C PRO A 251 -1.50 -47.54 15.82
N SER A 252 -2.09 -47.94 14.69
CA SER A 252 -2.51 -49.31 14.41
C SER A 252 -1.88 -49.74 13.09
#